data_AF-A0A2S0KN44-F1
#
_entry.id   AF-A0A2S0KN44-F1
#
_cell.length_a   1.000
_cell.length_b   1.000
_cell.length_c   1.000
_cell.angle_alpha   90.00
_cell.angle_beta   90.00
_cell.angle_gamma   90.00
#
_symmetry.space_group_name_H-M   'P 1'
#
loop_
_entity.id
_entity.type
_entity.pdbx_description
1 polymer ?
#
loop_
_entity_poly.entity_id
_entity_poly.type
_entity_poly.pdbx_seq_one_letter_code
_entity_poly.pdbx_strand_id
1 'polypeptide(L)'
;MKNLEQLRQESKEIKDKIEDTKERLRQLKNQEKKILKQDIVKRRKERTHRLITRGAILESLIENAEELTDEEIKILLEEATKTKEFKKTLRVMREN
;
A
#
# COMPACT_ATOMS: atom_id res chain seq x y z
N MET A 1 36.22 44.07 17.97
CA MET A 1 34.76 44.17 17.80
C MET A 1 34.46 44.01 16.32
N LYS A 2 33.54 43.14 15.90
CA LYS A 2 33.13 43.07 14.48
C LYS A 2 32.54 44.43 14.07
N ASN A 3 32.83 44.88 12.85
CA ASN A 3 32.24 46.13 12.38
C ASN A 3 30.75 45.93 12.06
N LEU A 4 29.97 47.03 12.05
CA LEU A 4 28.52 46.99 11.86
C LEU A 4 28.10 46.39 10.49
N GLU A 5 28.97 46.54 9.49
CA GLU A 5 28.76 46.09 8.11
C GLU A 5 28.99 44.59 7.95
N GLN A 6 29.99 44.04 8.64
CA GLN A 6 30.21 42.58 8.77
C GLN A 6 29.01 41.90 9.42
N LEU A 7 28.44 42.49 10.48
CA LEU A 7 27.24 41.94 11.13
C LEU A 7 26.00 41.98 10.22
N ARG A 8 25.85 43.03 9.39
CA ARG A 8 24.78 43.09 8.39
C ARG A 8 24.92 42.03 7.31
N GLN A 9 26.14 41.82 6.82
CA GLN A 9 26.45 40.79 5.84
C GLN A 9 26.20 39.38 6.40
N GLU A 10 26.68 39.10 7.62
CA GLU A 10 26.42 37.83 8.31
C GLU A 10 24.92 37.59 8.52
N SER A 11 24.15 38.63 8.89
CA SER A 11 22.70 38.52 9.04
C SER A 11 22.00 38.19 7.71
N LYS A 12 22.45 38.78 6.60
CA LYS A 12 21.93 38.50 5.27
C LYS A 12 22.20 37.04 4.87
N GLU A 13 23.43 36.57 5.03
CA GLU A 13 23.81 35.20 4.70
C GLU A 13 23.04 34.17 5.54
N ILE A 14 22.80 34.45 6.82
CA ILE A 14 21.98 33.59 7.68
C ILE A 14 20.54 33.55 7.17
N LYS A 15 19.96 34.70 6.77
CA LYS A 15 18.60 34.74 6.21
C LYS A 15 18.49 33.96 4.90
N ASP A 16 19.47 34.10 4.02
CA ASP A 16 19.50 33.38 2.74
C ASP A 16 19.59 31.86 2.97
N LYS A 17 20.45 31.42 3.91
CA LYS A 17 20.55 30.00 4.31
C LYS A 17 19.26 29.47 4.93
N ILE A 18 18.56 30.28 5.72
CA ILE A 18 17.26 29.92 6.30
C ILE A 18 16.22 29.71 5.19
N GLU A 19 16.18 30.60 4.19
CA GLU A 19 15.22 30.50 3.10
C GLU A 19 15.49 29.28 2.21
N ASP A 20 16.76 29.02 1.88
CA ASP A 20 17.18 27.80 1.17
C ASP A 20 16.80 26.53 1.94
N THR A 21 17.08 26.50 3.25
CA THR A 21 16.73 25.37 4.11
C THR A 21 15.22 25.15 4.17
N LYS A 22 14.42 26.22 4.24
CA LYS A 22 12.95 26.13 4.21
C LYS A 22 12.45 25.58 2.88
N GLU A 23 13.01 26.02 1.77
CA GLU A 23 12.67 25.50 0.45
C GLU A 23 13.00 24.02 0.33
N ARG A 24 14.20 23.62 0.76
CA ARG A 24 14.59 22.20 0.79
C ARG A 24 13.68 21.36 1.67
N LEU A 25 13.24 21.89 2.82
CA LEU A 25 12.27 21.20 3.69
C LEU A 25 10.91 21.03 3.00
N ARG A 26 10.43 22.05 2.26
CA ARG A 26 9.19 21.94 1.46
C ARG A 26 9.31 20.84 0.41
N GLN A 27 10.44 20.78 -0.30
CA GLN A 27 10.69 19.77 -1.32
C GLN A 27 10.73 18.35 -0.74
N LEU A 28 11.45 18.14 0.37
CA LEU A 28 11.52 16.86 1.05
C LEU A 28 10.14 16.38 1.52
N LYS A 29 9.33 17.26 2.10
CA LYS A 29 7.94 16.93 2.49
C LYS A 29 7.08 16.53 1.27
N ASN A 30 7.30 17.15 0.12
CA ASN A 30 6.59 16.78 -1.11
C ASN A 30 7.05 15.41 -1.66
N GLN A 31 8.35 15.12 -1.58
CA GLN A 31 8.91 13.82 -1.96
C GLN A 31 8.38 12.71 -1.04
N GLU A 32 8.35 12.93 0.27
CA GLU A 32 7.79 12.00 1.25
C GLU A 32 6.32 11.67 0.92
N LYS A 33 5.48 12.69 0.68
CA LYS A 33 4.09 12.50 0.26
C LYS A 33 3.97 11.71 -1.04
N LYS A 34 4.86 11.93 -2.00
CA LYS A 34 4.87 11.20 -3.28
C LYS A 34 5.19 9.72 -3.06
N ILE A 35 6.22 9.43 -2.27
CA ILE A 35 6.63 8.06 -1.95
C ILE A 35 5.50 7.31 -1.25
N LEU A 36 4.87 7.94 -0.25
CA LEU A 36 3.74 7.33 0.47
C LEU A 36 2.57 6.99 -0.47
N LYS A 37 2.23 7.90 -1.40
CA LYS A 37 1.19 7.65 -2.41
C LYS A 37 1.56 6.50 -3.34
N GLN A 38 2.81 6.43 -3.80
CA GLN A 38 3.29 5.36 -4.67
C GLN A 38 3.20 3.99 -3.98
N ASP A 39 3.59 3.94 -2.71
CA ASP A 39 3.54 2.73 -1.90
C ASP A 39 2.09 2.24 -1.68
N ILE A 40 1.14 3.14 -1.41
CA ILE A 40 -0.30 2.80 -1.36
C ILE A 40 -0.79 2.25 -2.71
N VAL A 41 -0.42 2.88 -3.82
CA VAL A 41 -0.80 2.41 -5.16
C VAL A 41 -0.20 1.03 -5.46
N LYS A 42 1.06 0.81 -5.09
CA LYS A 42 1.74 -0.48 -5.27
C LYS A 42 1.01 -1.59 -4.50
N ARG A 43 0.71 -1.38 -3.21
CA ARG A 43 -0.07 -2.33 -2.41
C ARG A 43 -1.46 -2.61 -2.99
N ARG A 44 -2.13 -1.59 -3.52
CA ARG A 44 -3.43 -1.76 -4.19
C ARG A 44 -3.31 -2.64 -5.43
N LYS A 45 -2.30 -2.41 -6.29
CA LYS A 45 -2.05 -3.23 -7.48
C LYS A 45 -1.74 -4.68 -7.12
N GLU A 46 -0.88 -4.90 -6.13
CA GLU A 46 -0.56 -6.25 -5.64
C GLU A 46 -1.79 -6.97 -5.08
N ARG A 47 -2.63 -6.25 -4.31
CA ARG A 47 -3.91 -6.79 -3.82
C ARG A 47 -4.84 -7.15 -4.98
N THR A 48 -5.03 -6.27 -5.95
CA THR A 48 -5.90 -6.51 -7.11
C THR A 48 -5.40 -7.70 -7.92
N HIS A 49 -4.10 -7.77 -8.21
CA HIS A 49 -3.51 -8.91 -8.91
C HIS A 49 -3.78 -10.22 -8.16
N ARG A 50 -3.51 -10.25 -6.84
CA ARG A 50 -3.78 -11.44 -6.01
C ARG A 50 -5.26 -11.83 -6.01
N LEU A 51 -6.17 -10.86 -5.95
CA LEU A 51 -7.61 -11.13 -5.94
C LEU A 51 -8.09 -11.70 -7.27
N ILE A 52 -7.63 -11.14 -8.40
CA ILE A 52 -7.98 -11.65 -9.74
C ILE A 52 -7.44 -13.07 -9.92
N THR A 53 -6.15 -13.29 -9.62
CA THR A 53 -5.54 -14.63 -9.76
C THR A 53 -6.25 -15.67 -8.90
N ARG A 54 -6.59 -15.33 -7.64
CA ARG A 54 -7.30 -16.26 -6.75
C ARG A 54 -8.77 -16.44 -7.15
N GLY A 55 -9.43 -15.38 -7.64
CA GLY A 55 -10.79 -15.44 -8.16
C GLY A 55 -10.89 -16.41 -9.34
N ALA A 56 -10.00 -16.27 -10.32
CA ALA A 56 -9.94 -17.17 -11.48
C ALA A 56 -9.72 -18.64 -11.08
N ILE A 57 -8.88 -18.90 -10.06
CA ILE A 57 -8.69 -20.26 -9.54
C ILE A 57 -10.00 -20.78 -8.93
N LEU A 58 -10.71 -19.97 -8.12
CA LEU A 58 -11.96 -20.39 -7.51
C LEU A 58 -13.06 -20.65 -8.55
N GLU A 59 -13.20 -19.76 -9.53
CA GLU A 59 -14.14 -19.94 -10.65
C GLU A 59 -13.86 -21.24 -11.41
N SER A 60 -12.58 -21.57 -11.65
CA SER A 60 -12.21 -22.81 -12.35
C SER A 60 -12.56 -24.11 -11.60
N LEU A 61 -12.83 -24.04 -10.29
CA LEU A 61 -13.18 -25.19 -9.46
C LEU A 61 -14.69 -25.40 -9.33
N ILE A 62 -15.50 -24.43 -9.77
CA ILE A 62 -16.96 -24.45 -9.63
C ILE A 62 -17.56 -24.65 -11.03
N GLU A 63 -18.35 -25.70 -11.19
CA GLU A 63 -19.06 -25.96 -12.44
C GLU A 63 -20.07 -24.83 -12.72
N ASN A 64 -20.07 -24.31 -13.95
CA ASN A 64 -20.93 -23.21 -14.39
C ASN A 64 -20.85 -21.96 -13.48
N ALA A 65 -19.67 -21.65 -12.93
CA ALA A 65 -19.46 -20.52 -12.04
C ALA A 65 -19.94 -19.17 -12.61
N GLU A 66 -19.86 -19.01 -13.93
CA GLU A 66 -20.29 -17.80 -14.66
C GLU A 66 -21.81 -17.56 -14.64
N GLU A 67 -22.60 -18.60 -14.37
CA GLU A 67 -24.06 -18.52 -14.25
C GLU A 67 -24.50 -18.19 -12.82
N LEU A 68 -23.59 -18.28 -11.84
CA LEU A 68 -23.86 -18.05 -10.43
C LEU A 68 -23.66 -16.57 -10.08
N THR A 69 -24.52 -16.07 -9.20
CA THR A 69 -24.38 -14.74 -8.62
C THR A 69 -23.28 -14.70 -7.56
N ASP A 70 -22.77 -13.50 -7.28
CA ASP A 70 -21.78 -13.28 -6.21
C ASP A 70 -22.24 -13.85 -4.84
N GLU A 71 -23.54 -13.77 -4.53
CA GLU A 71 -24.07 -14.28 -3.26
C GLU A 71 -24.16 -15.82 -3.27
N GLU A 72 -24.50 -16.45 -4.39
CA GLU A 72 -24.50 -17.91 -4.52
C GLU A 72 -23.07 -18.48 -4.40
N ILE A 73 -22.10 -17.85 -5.08
CA ILE A 73 -20.68 -18.20 -4.94
C ILE A 73 -20.24 -18.08 -3.48
N LYS A 74 -20.63 -16.99 -2.81
CA LYS A 74 -20.31 -16.79 -1.38
C LYS A 74 -20.91 -17.87 -0.50
N ILE A 75 -22.20 -18.21 -0.67
CA ILE A 75 -22.85 -19.29 0.09
C ILE A 75 -22.15 -20.63 -0.14
N LEU A 76 -21.81 -20.96 -1.39
CA LEU A 76 -21.08 -22.19 -1.73
C LEU A 76 -19.71 -22.26 -1.05
N LEU A 77 -18.93 -21.18 -1.11
CA LEU A 77 -17.62 -21.11 -0.47
C LEU A 77 -17.72 -21.17 1.06
N GLU A 78 -18.68 -20.47 1.65
CA GLU A 78 -18.93 -20.53 3.09
C GLU A 78 -19.26 -21.96 3.53
N GLU A 79 -20.13 -22.67 2.81
CA GLU A 79 -20.47 -24.05 3.14
C GLU A 79 -19.29 -25.01 2.93
N ALA A 80 -18.54 -24.86 1.83
CA ALA A 80 -17.35 -25.65 1.56
C ALA A 80 -16.31 -25.54 2.69
N THR A 81 -16.13 -24.34 3.26
CA THR A 81 -15.18 -24.10 4.35
C THR A 81 -15.58 -24.74 5.68
N LYS A 82 -16.86 -25.11 5.85
CA LYS A 82 -17.35 -25.77 7.07
C LYS A 82 -17.01 -27.26 7.12
N THR A 83 -16.76 -27.87 5.96
CA THR A 83 -16.45 -29.31 5.83
C THR A 83 -15.22 -29.70 6.67
N LYS A 84 -15.20 -30.95 7.14
CA LYS A 84 -14.11 -31.47 7.97
C LYS A 84 -12.81 -31.56 7.18
N GLU A 85 -12.93 -31.94 5.92
CA GLU A 85 -11.86 -32.11 4.94
C GLU A 85 -11.17 -30.77 4.69
N PHE A 86 -11.92 -29.71 4.42
CA PHE A 86 -11.38 -28.37 4.24
C PHE A 86 -10.59 -27.91 5.47
N LYS A 87 -11.18 -28.02 6.66
CA LYS A 87 -10.54 -27.64 7.92
C LYS A 87 -9.28 -28.45 8.21
N LYS A 88 -9.28 -29.75 7.92
CA LYS A 88 -8.11 -30.62 8.09
C LYS A 88 -6.98 -30.21 7.14
N THR A 89 -7.29 -30.02 5.85
CA THR A 89 -6.31 -29.58 4.85
C THR A 89 -5.71 -28.22 5.22
N LEU A 90 -6.55 -27.26 5.63
CA LEU A 90 -6.10 -25.95 6.07
C LEU A 90 -5.19 -26.02 7.31
N ARG A 91 -5.48 -26.92 8.25
CA ARG A 91 -4.62 -27.11 9.43
C ARG A 91 -3.24 -27.61 9.04
N VAL A 92 -3.17 -28.66 8.21
CA VAL A 92 -1.89 -29.22 7.73
C VAL A 92 -1.06 -28.14 7.00
N MET A 93 -1.70 -27.31 6.17
CA MET A 93 -1.01 -26.22 5.46
C MET A 93 -0.51 -25.10 6.38
N ARG A 94 -1.06 -24.92 7.58
CA ARG A 94 -0.64 -23.90 8.56
C ARG A 94 0.48 -24.39 9.49
N GLU A 95 0.61 -25.71 9.64
CA GLU A 95 1.61 -26.35 10.50
C GLU A 95 2.91 -26.66 9.75
N ASN A 96 2.91 -26.56 8.42
CA ASN A 96 4.08 -26.59 7.53
C ASN A 96 4.64 -25.18 7.29
#